data_AF-L8LNI1-F1
#
_entry.id   AF-L8LNI1-F1
#
_cell.length_a   1.000
_cell.length_b   1.000
_cell.length_c   1.000
_cell.angle_alpha   90.00
_cell.angle_beta   90.00
_cell.angle_gamma   90.00
#
_symmetry.space_group_name_H-M   'P 1'
#
loop_
_entity.id
_entity.type
_entity.pdbx_description
1 polymer ?
#
loop_
_entity_poly.entity_id
_entity_poly.type
_entity_poly.pdbx_seq_one_letter_code
_entity_poly.pdbx_strand_id
1 'polypeptide(L)'
;MKASIARLTQSRNQSGQVFISYRSKYNSQVSDLKNYLESGKFPGGQPKKVRYFPPGSLSDEIMTEHRRWQIVSMIDRYISPANEVWLYETDDYYDSWWTLAELATLDYQRRSGYEADQKIPKSLKIFNPKTKTVHDAPDDYLPVLSNQQVKRIARWYANCDAGSGGPEGVTHIRRIAQIPLIGRLKYFNDHVWSKEFWEYPVLECANPKCKTIGQHKNHFNVDDFLWTRGQGFYHITPKEMKTSIKSGKIQCPNCKAIYQFKEAVYPHYQWMPLRMGRPTGPDGTSLIKLPTYIRL
;
A
#
# COMPACT_ATOMS: atom_id res chain seq x y z
N MET A 1 -2.39 19.43 24.27
CA MET A 1 -3.08 18.45 23.39
C MET A 1 -3.98 19.10 22.35
N LYS A 2 -4.91 20.01 22.71
CA LYS A 2 -5.74 20.76 21.74
C LYS A 2 -4.93 21.60 20.72
N ALA A 3 -3.81 22.19 21.13
CA ALA A 3 -2.94 22.98 20.25
C ALA A 3 -2.16 22.17 19.20
N SER A 4 -1.87 20.88 19.44
CA SER A 4 -1.18 20.03 18.45
C SER A 4 -2.13 19.50 17.39
N ILE A 5 -3.38 19.22 17.78
CA ILE A 5 -4.46 18.88 16.85
C ILE A 5 -4.79 20.09 15.98
N ALA A 6 -4.94 21.29 16.55
CA ALA A 6 -5.18 22.52 15.80
C ALA A 6 -4.06 22.82 14.78
N ARG A 7 -2.79 22.60 15.12
CA ARG A 7 -1.66 22.72 14.16
C ARG A 7 -1.69 21.68 13.05
N LEU A 8 -2.09 20.44 13.34
CA LEU A 8 -2.26 19.40 12.33
C LEU A 8 -3.40 19.75 11.37
N THR A 9 -4.53 20.24 11.89
CA THR A 9 -5.68 20.73 11.11
C THR A 9 -5.33 21.97 10.28
N GLN A 10 -4.52 22.89 10.83
CA GLN A 10 -4.05 24.09 10.11
C GLN A 10 -3.03 23.77 9.00
N SER A 11 -2.25 22.69 9.13
CA SER A 11 -1.39 22.19 8.04
C SER A 11 -2.14 21.37 6.99
N ARG A 12 -3.28 20.75 7.38
CA ARG A 12 -4.24 20.08 6.48
C ARG A 12 -5.05 21.09 5.64
N ASN A 13 -5.35 22.26 6.19
CA ASN A 13 -6.11 23.32 5.51
C ASN A 13 -5.27 24.25 4.62
N GLN A 14 -4.00 23.92 4.33
CA GLN A 14 -3.24 24.65 3.31
C GLN A 14 -3.75 24.23 1.93
N SER A 15 -4.60 25.05 1.35
CA SER A 15 -5.04 24.97 -0.05
C SER A 15 -3.85 24.70 -0.99
N GLY A 16 -4.02 23.77 -1.93
CA GLY A 16 -3.04 23.50 -2.99
C GLY A 16 -2.11 22.31 -2.75
N GLN A 17 -2.42 21.40 -1.83
CA GLN A 17 -1.66 20.15 -1.70
C GLN A 17 -2.13 19.11 -2.73
N VAL A 18 -1.27 18.80 -3.69
CA VAL A 18 -1.46 17.74 -4.68
C VAL A 18 -0.66 16.52 -4.27
N PHE A 19 -1.31 15.35 -4.22
CA PHE A 19 -0.61 14.07 -4.20
C PHE A 19 -0.57 13.47 -5.62
N ILE A 20 0.61 13.12 -6.12
CA ILE A 20 0.75 12.44 -7.41
C ILE A 20 0.97 10.95 -7.17
N SER A 21 0.02 10.14 -7.64
CA SER A 21 0.15 8.68 -7.76
C SER A 21 0.73 8.35 -9.13
N TYR A 22 1.75 7.49 -9.17
CA TYR A 22 2.47 7.16 -10.40
C TYR A 22 3.24 5.84 -10.28
N ARG A 23 3.68 5.32 -11.44
CA ARG A 23 4.60 4.18 -11.51
C ARG A 23 6.05 4.66 -11.30
N SER A 24 6.77 4.09 -10.33
CA SER A 24 8.12 4.50 -9.92
C SER A 24 9.12 4.74 -11.06
N LYS A 25 9.04 3.97 -12.15
CA LYS A 25 9.90 4.13 -13.33
C LYS A 25 9.75 5.48 -14.05
N TYR A 26 8.66 6.21 -13.80
CA TYR A 26 8.42 7.56 -14.34
C TYR A 26 8.74 8.68 -13.34
N ASN A 27 9.55 8.41 -12.31
CA ASN A 27 9.89 9.41 -11.30
C ASN A 27 10.48 10.69 -11.90
N SER A 28 11.34 10.58 -12.93
CA SER A 28 11.93 11.76 -13.55
C SER A 28 10.85 12.69 -14.11
N GLN A 29 9.89 12.13 -14.84
CA GLN A 29 8.80 12.88 -15.46
C GLN A 29 7.83 13.45 -14.41
N VAL A 30 7.60 12.72 -13.31
CA VAL A 30 6.78 13.21 -12.20
C VAL A 30 7.48 14.31 -11.40
N SER A 31 8.81 14.24 -11.27
CA SER A 31 9.63 15.34 -10.72
C SER A 31 9.52 16.60 -11.58
N ASP A 32 9.56 16.45 -12.91
CA ASP A 32 9.36 17.57 -13.84
C ASP A 32 7.94 18.14 -13.73
N LEU A 33 6.92 17.28 -13.62
CA LEU A 33 5.53 17.70 -13.41
C LEU A 33 5.36 18.43 -12.07
N LYS A 34 5.99 17.95 -10.99
CA LYS A 34 6.04 18.63 -9.70
C LYS A 34 6.59 20.05 -9.86
N ASN A 35 7.75 20.20 -10.49
CA ASN A 35 8.38 21.49 -10.68
C ASN A 35 7.49 22.42 -11.53
N TYR A 36 6.82 21.87 -12.53
CA TYR A 36 5.87 22.61 -13.37
C TYR A 36 4.66 23.13 -12.56
N LEU A 37 4.04 22.28 -11.72
CA LEU A 37 2.91 22.65 -10.86
C LEU A 37 3.30 23.64 -9.75
N GLU A 38 4.47 23.45 -9.14
CA GLU A 38 5.00 24.35 -8.10
C GLU A 38 5.40 25.72 -8.67
N SER A 39 5.76 25.79 -9.95
CA SER A 39 6.07 27.07 -10.61
C SER A 39 4.84 27.94 -10.93
N GLY A 40 3.62 27.41 -10.80
CA GLY A 40 2.39 28.11 -11.20
C GLY A 40 2.21 28.28 -12.71
N LYS A 41 3.05 27.64 -13.53
CA LYS A 41 2.97 27.70 -15.00
C LYS A 41 1.90 26.78 -15.60
N PHE A 42 1.21 26.01 -14.75
CA PHE A 42 0.11 25.15 -15.17
C PHE A 42 -1.09 26.02 -15.60
N PRO A 43 -1.75 25.75 -16.75
CA PRO A 43 -2.82 26.60 -17.25
C PRO A 43 -3.93 26.81 -16.22
N GLY A 44 -4.22 28.07 -15.89
CA GLY A 44 -5.29 28.47 -14.97
C GLY A 44 -5.03 28.20 -13.48
N GLY A 45 -3.80 27.82 -13.08
CA GLY A 45 -3.49 27.41 -11.71
C GLY A 45 -2.62 28.39 -10.94
N GLN A 46 -2.94 28.60 -9.66
CA GLN A 46 -1.97 29.09 -8.68
C GLN A 46 -0.90 28.03 -8.41
N PRO A 47 0.32 28.40 -7.98
CA PRO A 47 1.33 27.45 -7.51
C PRO A 47 0.75 26.44 -6.52
N LYS A 48 1.02 25.15 -6.75
CA LYS A 48 0.55 24.04 -5.88
C LYS A 48 1.72 23.41 -5.16
N LYS A 49 1.53 22.99 -3.91
CA LYS A 49 2.50 22.18 -3.18
C LYS A 49 2.32 20.71 -3.55
N VAL A 50 3.31 20.13 -4.20
CA VAL A 50 3.19 18.75 -4.71
C VAL A 50 3.94 17.78 -3.79
N ARG A 51 3.33 16.62 -3.56
CA ARG A 51 3.91 15.51 -2.81
C ARG A 51 3.73 14.22 -3.60
N TYR A 52 4.72 13.36 -3.54
CA TYR A 52 4.67 12.01 -4.08
C TYR A 52 5.73 11.16 -3.37
N PHE A 53 5.61 9.85 -3.43
CA PHE A 53 6.65 8.97 -2.90
C PHE A 53 7.81 8.87 -3.91
N PRO A 54 9.05 9.22 -3.53
CA PRO A 54 10.18 9.04 -4.42
C PRO A 54 10.36 7.55 -4.76
N PRO A 55 11.02 7.23 -5.89
CA PRO A 55 11.24 5.85 -6.29
C PRO A 55 12.07 5.18 -5.20
N GLY A 56 11.53 4.08 -4.70
CA GLY A 56 12.23 3.16 -3.83
C GLY A 56 12.10 1.76 -4.38
N SER A 57 12.87 0.83 -3.82
CA SER A 57 12.82 -0.59 -4.21
C SER A 57 11.51 -1.28 -3.78
N LEU A 58 10.66 -0.59 -3.01
CA LEU A 58 9.39 -1.12 -2.48
C LEU A 58 8.51 -1.77 -3.56
N SER A 59 8.54 -1.28 -4.81
CA SER A 59 7.75 -1.84 -5.89
C SER A 59 8.18 -3.23 -6.38
N ASP A 60 9.47 -3.53 -6.24
CA ASP A 60 10.10 -4.76 -6.74
C ASP A 60 10.54 -5.70 -5.62
N GLU A 61 10.18 -5.35 -4.37
CA GLU A 61 10.47 -6.14 -3.19
C GLU A 61 9.52 -7.31 -3.03
N ILE A 62 10.09 -8.47 -2.70
CA ILE A 62 9.35 -9.67 -2.34
C ILE A 62 8.97 -9.55 -0.86
N MET A 63 7.74 -9.09 -0.61
CA MET A 63 7.23 -8.73 0.71
C MET A 63 6.06 -9.61 1.13
N THR A 64 5.91 -9.84 2.44
CA THR A 64 4.67 -10.42 3.00
C THR A 64 3.49 -9.48 2.82
N GLU A 65 2.26 -10.01 2.84
CA GLU A 65 1.05 -9.18 2.77
C GLU A 65 1.00 -8.15 3.89
N HIS A 66 1.34 -8.54 5.12
CA HIS A 66 1.46 -7.63 6.25
C HIS A 66 2.32 -6.41 5.91
N ARG A 67 3.50 -6.63 5.31
CA ARG A 67 4.41 -5.53 5.00
C ARG A 67 3.87 -4.66 3.87
N ARG A 68 3.23 -5.24 2.86
CA ARG A 68 2.51 -4.49 1.81
C ARG A 68 1.45 -3.58 2.44
N TRP A 69 0.59 -4.11 3.30
CA TRP A 69 -0.48 -3.36 3.97
C TRP A 69 0.03 -2.33 4.99
N GLN A 70 1.16 -2.59 5.64
CA GLN A 70 1.85 -1.60 6.46
C GLN A 70 2.27 -0.39 5.63
N ILE A 71 2.84 -0.60 4.44
CA ILE A 71 3.20 0.50 3.53
C ILE A 71 1.94 1.22 3.05
N VAL A 72 0.89 0.49 2.67
CA VAL A 72 -0.38 1.11 2.24
C VAL A 72 -1.01 1.96 3.35
N SER A 73 -0.94 1.54 4.62
CA SER A 73 -1.41 2.38 5.74
C SER A 73 -0.59 3.68 5.90
N MET A 74 0.70 3.67 5.55
CA MET A 74 1.53 4.88 5.52
C MET A 74 1.16 5.78 4.33
N ILE A 75 0.90 5.17 3.17
CA ILE A 75 0.41 5.85 1.97
C ILE A 75 -0.93 6.53 2.27
N ASP A 76 -1.87 5.86 2.94
CA ASP A 76 -3.15 6.43 3.40
C ASP A 76 -2.95 7.72 4.21
N ARG A 77 -2.06 7.70 5.22
CA ARG A 77 -1.70 8.89 6.02
C ARG A 77 -1.07 10.01 5.19
N TYR A 78 -0.40 9.68 4.09
CA TYR A 78 0.27 10.64 3.22
C TYR A 78 -0.66 11.24 2.16
N ILE A 79 -1.64 10.46 1.69
CA ILE A 79 -2.73 10.87 0.79
C ILE A 79 -3.80 11.66 1.57
N SER A 80 -4.02 11.34 2.85
CA SER A 80 -5.06 11.96 3.71
C SER A 80 -5.05 13.50 3.68
N PRO A 81 -3.90 14.21 3.78
CA PRO A 81 -3.84 15.67 3.80
C PRO A 81 -3.95 16.36 2.43
N ALA A 82 -3.99 15.61 1.32
CA ALA A 82 -4.04 16.20 -0.01
C ALA A 82 -5.46 16.63 -0.40
N ASN A 83 -5.59 17.79 -1.04
CA ASN A 83 -6.87 18.31 -1.56
C ASN A 83 -7.16 17.76 -2.96
N GLU A 84 -6.09 17.51 -3.72
CA GLU A 84 -6.16 16.94 -5.05
C GLU A 84 -5.28 15.69 -5.10
N VAL A 85 -5.80 14.65 -5.76
CA VAL A 85 -5.04 13.46 -6.09
C VAL A 85 -4.94 13.38 -7.60
N TRP A 86 -3.72 13.42 -8.11
CA TRP A 86 -3.42 13.36 -9.53
C TRP A 86 -2.87 11.99 -9.87
N LEU A 87 -3.54 11.31 -10.80
CA LEU A 87 -3.08 10.03 -11.33
C LEU A 87 -2.24 10.31 -12.57
N TYR A 88 -0.95 10.01 -12.50
CA TYR A 88 -0.06 10.06 -13.66
C TYR A 88 -0.27 8.78 -14.48
N GLU A 89 -1.30 8.79 -15.34
CA GLU A 89 -1.85 7.60 -15.97
C GLU A 89 -1.02 7.18 -17.20
N THR A 90 -0.09 6.26 -16.99
CA THR A 90 0.65 5.58 -18.06
C THR A 90 -0.05 4.30 -18.48
N ASP A 91 0.29 3.76 -19.66
CA ASP A 91 -0.34 2.52 -20.17
C ASP A 91 -0.18 1.34 -19.20
N ASP A 92 0.91 1.31 -18.43
CA ASP A 92 1.20 0.31 -17.40
C ASP A 92 0.88 0.79 -15.97
N TYR A 93 0.06 1.83 -15.80
CA TYR A 93 -0.29 2.32 -14.47
C TYR A 93 -0.91 1.21 -13.63
N TYR A 94 -2.01 0.62 -14.12
CA TYR A 94 -2.79 -0.45 -13.46
C TYR A 94 -2.06 -1.78 -13.28
N ASP A 95 -0.88 -1.86 -13.86
CA ASP A 95 -0.04 -3.03 -13.85
C ASP A 95 0.76 -3.15 -12.54
N SER A 96 0.49 -2.32 -11.54
CA SER A 96 1.18 -2.34 -10.24
C SER A 96 0.18 -2.48 -9.12
N TRP A 97 0.35 -3.51 -8.29
CA TRP A 97 -0.42 -3.66 -7.06
C TRP A 97 -0.42 -2.37 -6.20
N TRP A 98 0.68 -1.62 -6.19
CA TRP A 98 0.80 -0.36 -5.42
C TRP A 98 -0.13 0.74 -5.93
N THR A 99 -0.19 0.95 -7.24
CA THR A 99 -1.14 1.92 -7.83
C THR A 99 -2.60 1.50 -7.60
N LEU A 100 -2.90 0.19 -7.69
CA LEU A 100 -4.23 -0.32 -7.39
C LEU A 100 -4.58 -0.15 -5.90
N ALA A 101 -3.60 -0.30 -5.01
CA ALA A 101 -3.75 -0.05 -3.58
C ALA A 101 -4.05 1.42 -3.27
N GLU A 102 -3.44 2.35 -4.00
CA GLU A 102 -3.77 3.78 -3.89
C GLU A 102 -5.21 4.03 -4.33
N LEU A 103 -5.67 3.46 -5.45
CA LEU A 103 -7.07 3.57 -5.88
C LEU A 103 -8.06 2.99 -4.85
N ALA A 104 -7.76 1.80 -4.31
CA ALA A 104 -8.57 1.19 -3.25
C ALA A 104 -8.57 2.04 -1.97
N THR A 105 -7.44 2.66 -1.64
CA THR A 105 -7.33 3.57 -0.49
C THR A 105 -8.21 4.81 -0.65
N LEU A 106 -8.30 5.37 -1.86
CA LEU A 106 -9.15 6.52 -2.15
C LEU A 106 -10.64 6.19 -1.98
N ASP A 107 -11.11 5.05 -2.49
CA ASP A 107 -12.51 4.64 -2.27
C ASP A 107 -12.76 4.28 -0.80
N TYR A 108 -11.79 3.64 -0.14
CA TYR A 108 -11.85 3.37 1.30
C TYR A 108 -12.04 4.67 2.10
N GLN A 109 -11.26 5.72 1.82
CA GLN A 109 -11.40 7.02 2.48
C GLN A 109 -12.77 7.66 2.20
N ARG A 110 -13.25 7.58 0.96
CA ARG A 110 -14.57 8.09 0.55
C ARG A 110 -15.71 7.42 1.34
N ARG A 111 -15.60 6.12 1.62
CA ARG A 111 -16.65 5.32 2.27
C ARG A 111 -16.52 5.20 3.79
N SER A 112 -15.31 5.16 4.31
CA SER A 112 -15.05 5.04 5.75
C SER A 112 -15.41 6.31 6.53
N GLY A 113 -15.58 7.44 5.82
CA GLY A 113 -15.98 8.69 6.42
C GLY A 113 -14.93 9.18 7.42
N TYR A 114 -13.64 9.08 7.06
CA TYR A 114 -12.52 9.59 7.86
C TYR A 114 -12.85 11.04 8.29
N GLU A 115 -13.33 11.14 9.53
CA GLU A 115 -14.04 12.26 10.16
C GLU A 115 -15.40 12.63 9.51
N ALA A 116 -16.48 12.21 10.18
CA ALA A 116 -17.88 12.58 9.91
C ALA A 116 -18.12 14.11 9.86
N ASP A 117 -17.15 14.91 10.27
CA ASP A 117 -17.18 16.38 10.30
C ASP A 117 -16.23 17.04 9.26
N GLN A 118 -15.41 16.27 8.54
CA GLN A 118 -14.51 16.75 7.48
C GLN A 118 -14.67 15.91 6.20
N LYS A 119 -15.84 15.98 5.58
CA LYS A 119 -15.98 15.63 4.16
C LYS A 119 -15.17 16.63 3.33
N ILE A 120 -13.85 16.47 3.25
CA ILE A 120 -13.06 17.18 2.25
C ILE A 120 -13.16 16.33 0.97
N PRO A 121 -13.92 16.76 -0.05
CA PRO A 121 -13.90 16.04 -1.30
C PRO A 121 -12.52 16.23 -1.90
N LYS A 122 -11.79 15.12 -2.01
CA LYS A 122 -10.56 15.08 -2.81
C LYS A 122 -10.98 15.15 -4.26
N SER A 123 -10.52 16.17 -4.97
CA SER A 123 -10.67 16.17 -6.42
C SER A 123 -9.69 15.16 -6.99
N LEU A 124 -10.21 14.17 -7.71
CA LEU A 124 -9.41 13.19 -8.42
C LEU A 124 -9.20 13.70 -9.85
N LYS A 125 -7.94 13.84 -10.25
CA LYS A 125 -7.54 14.31 -11.57
C LYS A 125 -6.73 13.21 -12.26
N ILE A 126 -6.87 13.11 -13.58
CA ILE A 126 -6.10 12.20 -14.42
C ILE A 126 -5.20 13.04 -15.31
N PHE A 127 -3.88 12.87 -15.15
CA PHE A 127 -2.87 13.48 -15.98
C PHE A 127 -2.41 12.48 -17.04
N ASN A 128 -2.65 12.81 -18.31
CA ASN A 128 -2.18 12.01 -19.43
C ASN A 128 -0.77 12.48 -19.85
N PRO A 129 0.27 11.63 -19.72
CA PRO A 129 1.64 12.02 -20.01
C PRO A 129 1.94 12.19 -21.49
N LYS A 130 1.16 11.55 -22.38
CA LYS A 130 1.34 11.64 -23.84
C LYS A 130 0.86 13.00 -24.35
N THR A 131 -0.31 13.45 -23.88
CA THR A 131 -0.92 14.71 -24.32
C THR A 131 -0.58 15.89 -23.40
N LYS A 132 0.01 15.65 -22.22
CA LYS A 132 0.30 16.63 -21.18
C LYS A 132 -0.95 17.40 -20.72
N THR A 133 -2.09 16.73 -20.73
CA THR A 133 -3.38 17.31 -20.32
C THR A 133 -3.83 16.70 -19.00
N VAL A 134 -4.62 17.49 -18.25
CA VAL A 134 -5.30 17.03 -17.04
C VAL A 134 -6.81 17.13 -17.25
N HIS A 135 -7.54 16.16 -16.73
CA HIS A 135 -9.00 16.22 -16.66
C HIS A 135 -9.48 15.68 -15.31
N ASP A 136 -10.70 16.06 -14.94
CA ASP A 136 -11.38 15.45 -13.80
C ASP A 136 -11.65 13.97 -14.07
N ALA A 137 -11.37 13.13 -13.08
CA ALA A 137 -11.77 11.73 -13.15
C ALA A 137 -13.30 11.63 -13.10
N PRO A 138 -13.92 10.72 -13.88
CA PRO A 138 -15.36 10.48 -13.78
C PRO A 138 -15.75 9.96 -12.39
N ASP A 139 -17.01 10.15 -11.99
CA ASP A 139 -17.48 9.83 -10.62
C ASP A 139 -17.30 8.35 -10.25
N ASP A 140 -17.40 7.47 -11.24
CA ASP A 140 -17.26 6.02 -11.17
C ASP A 140 -15.83 5.52 -11.46
N TYR A 141 -14.84 6.42 -11.50
CA TYR A 141 -13.46 6.05 -11.80
C TYR A 141 -12.85 5.11 -10.75
N LEU A 142 -13.16 5.30 -9.46
CA LEU A 142 -12.56 4.48 -8.41
C LEU A 142 -13.20 3.07 -8.34
N PRO A 143 -12.44 2.04 -7.90
CA PRO A 143 -13.03 0.74 -7.63
C PRO A 143 -14.12 0.86 -6.56
N VAL A 144 -15.26 0.20 -6.76
CA VAL A 144 -16.41 0.26 -5.85
C VAL A 144 -16.23 -0.77 -4.74
N LEU A 145 -15.78 -0.35 -3.55
CA LEU A 145 -15.64 -1.26 -2.40
C LEU A 145 -16.98 -1.56 -1.73
N SER A 146 -17.27 -2.84 -1.50
CA SER A 146 -18.38 -3.25 -0.65
C SER A 146 -18.13 -2.88 0.83
N ASN A 147 -19.21 -2.80 1.62
CA ASN A 147 -19.10 -2.57 3.08
C ASN A 147 -18.21 -3.60 3.79
N GLN A 148 -18.17 -4.84 3.30
CA GLN A 148 -17.30 -5.88 3.85
C GLN A 148 -15.83 -5.62 3.53
N GLN A 149 -15.52 -5.16 2.32
CA GLN A 149 -14.16 -4.81 1.89
C GLN A 149 -13.67 -3.56 2.65
N VAL A 150 -14.51 -2.54 2.83
CA VAL A 150 -14.17 -1.36 3.67
C VAL A 150 -13.82 -1.78 5.10
N LYS A 151 -14.64 -2.63 5.73
CA LYS A 151 -14.36 -3.17 7.08
C LYS A 151 -13.09 -4.00 7.13
N ARG A 152 -12.73 -4.69 6.05
CA ARG A 152 -11.50 -5.48 5.94
C ARG A 152 -10.28 -4.58 5.85
N ILE A 153 -10.27 -3.59 4.96
CA ILE A 153 -9.19 -2.60 4.85
C ILE A 153 -8.98 -1.88 6.18
N ALA A 154 -10.06 -1.43 6.84
CA ALA A 154 -9.97 -0.80 8.17
C ALA A 154 -9.26 -1.70 9.19
N ARG A 155 -9.58 -3.00 9.20
CA ARG A 155 -8.95 -3.97 10.08
C ARG A 155 -7.48 -4.18 9.74
N TRP A 156 -7.14 -4.25 8.46
CA TRP A 156 -5.75 -4.44 8.04
C TRP A 156 -4.91 -3.22 8.35
N TYR A 157 -5.42 -2.00 8.13
CA TYR A 157 -4.76 -0.77 8.58
C TYR A 157 -4.52 -0.78 10.08
N ALA A 158 -5.55 -1.05 10.89
CA ALA A 158 -5.40 -1.07 12.35
C ALA A 158 -4.33 -2.06 12.85
N ASN A 159 -4.08 -3.16 12.11
CA ASN A 159 -3.18 -4.23 12.52
C ASN A 159 -1.83 -4.27 11.80
N CYS A 160 -1.65 -3.50 10.72
CA CYS A 160 -0.38 -3.39 10.00
C CYS A 160 0.31 -2.03 10.22
N ASP A 161 -0.46 -1.01 10.61
CA ASP A 161 0.06 0.32 10.90
C ASP A 161 0.96 0.26 12.15
N ALA A 162 2.23 0.60 11.97
CA ALA A 162 3.26 0.58 13.01
C ALA A 162 2.93 1.50 14.21
N GLY A 163 2.04 2.48 14.01
CA GLY A 163 1.56 3.36 15.07
C GLY A 163 0.42 2.80 15.92
N SER A 164 -0.26 1.73 15.49
CA SER A 164 -1.44 1.19 16.18
C SER A 164 -1.34 -0.28 16.57
N GLY A 165 -0.52 -1.08 15.89
CA GLY A 165 -0.38 -2.51 16.20
C GLY A 165 0.98 -3.07 15.81
N GLY A 166 1.47 -4.02 16.60
CA GLY A 166 2.69 -4.78 16.31
C GLY A 166 2.44 -6.30 16.22
N PRO A 167 3.43 -7.06 15.70
CA PRO A 167 3.39 -8.53 15.59
C PRO A 167 3.01 -9.26 16.88
N GLU A 168 3.33 -8.68 18.04
CA GLU A 168 3.02 -9.25 19.35
C GLU A 168 1.51 -9.39 19.58
N GLY A 169 0.71 -8.42 19.09
CA GLY A 169 -0.75 -8.49 19.18
C GLY A 169 -1.31 -9.72 18.46
N VAL A 170 -0.72 -10.07 17.31
CA VAL A 170 -1.11 -11.22 16.49
C VAL A 170 -0.90 -12.52 17.24
N THR A 171 0.21 -12.67 17.96
CA THR A 171 0.52 -13.91 18.69
C THR A 171 -0.54 -14.21 19.76
N HIS A 172 -1.01 -13.16 20.44
CA HIS A 172 -2.06 -13.27 21.44
C HIS A 172 -3.42 -13.62 20.80
N ILE A 173 -3.78 -12.95 19.70
CA ILE A 173 -5.01 -13.22 18.97
C ILE A 173 -5.04 -14.66 18.41
N ARG A 174 -3.92 -15.16 17.88
CA ARG A 174 -3.77 -16.55 17.43
C ARG A 174 -3.98 -17.56 18.57
N ARG A 175 -3.55 -17.25 19.79
CA ARG A 175 -3.81 -18.10 20.97
C ARG A 175 -5.30 -18.08 21.35
N ILE A 176 -5.94 -16.91 21.33
CA ILE A 176 -7.39 -16.81 21.58
C ILE A 176 -8.18 -17.61 20.54
N ALA A 177 -7.74 -17.62 19.28
CA ALA A 177 -8.37 -18.40 18.21
C ALA A 177 -8.39 -19.91 18.48
N GLN A 178 -7.53 -20.42 19.38
CA GLN A 178 -7.50 -21.83 19.77
C GLN A 178 -8.49 -22.17 20.90
N ILE A 179 -9.09 -21.17 21.56
CA ILE A 179 -10.04 -21.40 22.64
C ILE A 179 -11.38 -21.91 22.06
N PRO A 180 -11.93 -23.04 22.55
CA PRO A 180 -13.22 -23.55 22.09
C PRO A 180 -14.33 -22.48 22.17
N LEU A 181 -15.24 -22.48 21.20
CA LEU A 181 -16.37 -21.54 21.04
C LEU A 181 -15.96 -20.08 20.76
N ILE A 182 -15.01 -19.51 21.50
CA ILE A 182 -14.48 -18.15 21.27
C ILE A 182 -13.75 -18.08 19.92
N GLY A 183 -12.88 -19.06 19.65
CA GLY A 183 -12.12 -19.15 18.41
C GLY A 183 -12.97 -19.36 17.16
N ARG A 184 -14.26 -19.73 17.30
CA ARG A 184 -15.19 -19.86 16.16
C ARG A 184 -15.73 -18.52 15.68
N LEU A 185 -15.55 -17.45 16.45
CA LEU A 185 -15.99 -16.13 16.01
C LEU A 185 -15.21 -15.70 14.77
N LYS A 186 -15.92 -15.15 13.77
CA LYS A 186 -15.37 -14.76 12.46
C LYS A 186 -14.14 -13.86 12.57
N TYR A 187 -14.07 -13.03 13.61
CA TYR A 187 -12.93 -12.15 13.86
C TYR A 187 -11.62 -12.92 14.02
N PHE A 188 -11.59 -14.00 14.82
CA PHE A 188 -10.36 -14.75 15.12
C PHE A 188 -9.88 -15.64 13.97
N ASN A 189 -10.74 -15.87 12.97
CA ASN A 189 -10.42 -16.62 11.76
C ASN A 189 -10.14 -15.71 10.55
N ASP A 190 -9.97 -14.40 10.76
CA ASP A 190 -9.62 -13.50 9.67
C ASP A 190 -8.18 -13.72 9.18
N HIS A 191 -7.95 -13.46 7.89
CA HIS A 191 -6.66 -13.61 7.23
C HIS A 191 -5.53 -12.84 7.88
N VAL A 192 -5.84 -11.66 8.42
CA VAL A 192 -4.87 -10.81 9.11
C VAL A 192 -4.27 -11.50 10.33
N TRP A 193 -4.79 -12.65 10.77
CA TRP A 193 -4.21 -13.45 11.85
C TRP A 193 -3.49 -14.70 11.35
N SER A 194 -3.55 -15.03 10.06
CA SER A 194 -2.95 -16.23 9.48
C SER A 194 -1.42 -16.13 9.47
N LYS A 195 -0.72 -17.27 9.41
CA LYS A 195 0.74 -17.28 9.18
C LYS A 195 1.08 -16.77 7.80
N GLU A 196 0.28 -17.13 6.80
CA GLU A 196 0.43 -16.71 5.41
C GLU A 196 0.57 -15.18 5.29
N PHE A 197 -0.35 -14.43 5.89
CA PHE A 197 -0.33 -12.96 5.85
C PHE A 197 0.95 -12.33 6.43
N TRP A 198 1.48 -12.92 7.52
CA TRP A 198 2.60 -12.35 8.27
C TRP A 198 3.97 -12.86 7.83
N GLU A 199 4.04 -14.10 7.34
CA GLU A 199 5.28 -14.85 7.21
C GLU A 199 5.59 -15.24 5.76
N TYR A 200 4.63 -15.16 4.83
CA TYR A 200 4.79 -15.70 3.47
C TYR A 200 5.01 -14.55 2.48
N PRO A 201 6.22 -14.36 1.93
CA PRO A 201 6.45 -13.32 0.95
C PRO A 201 5.67 -13.58 -0.33
N VAL A 202 5.17 -12.51 -0.95
CA VAL A 202 4.35 -12.56 -2.16
C VAL A 202 5.21 -12.18 -3.36
N LEU A 203 5.44 -13.14 -4.26
CA LEU A 203 5.96 -12.89 -5.60
C LEU A 203 4.84 -12.41 -6.51
N GLU A 204 5.01 -11.22 -7.07
CA GLU A 204 4.19 -10.70 -8.17
C GLU A 204 4.86 -11.04 -9.51
N CYS A 205 4.23 -11.95 -10.25
CA CYS A 205 4.70 -12.44 -11.53
C CYS A 205 4.59 -11.34 -12.59
N ALA A 206 5.72 -10.96 -13.19
CA ALA A 206 5.75 -9.97 -14.28
C ALA A 206 5.24 -10.53 -15.62
N ASN A 207 5.09 -11.85 -15.76
CA ASN A 207 4.62 -12.45 -17.00
C ASN A 207 3.16 -12.04 -17.26
N PRO A 208 2.85 -11.41 -18.42
CA PRO A 208 1.49 -10.99 -18.76
C PRO A 208 0.46 -12.13 -18.69
N LYS A 209 0.85 -13.37 -18.98
CA LYS A 209 -0.02 -14.55 -18.88
C LYS A 209 -0.50 -14.83 -17.47
N CYS A 210 0.29 -14.44 -16.47
CA CYS A 210 -0.09 -14.59 -15.07
C CYS A 210 -0.80 -13.36 -14.55
N LYS A 211 -0.65 -12.18 -15.16
CA LYS A 211 -1.06 -10.92 -14.53
C LYS A 211 -2.52 -10.63 -14.84
N THR A 212 -3.41 -10.92 -13.89
CA THR A 212 -4.86 -10.74 -14.09
C THR A 212 -5.42 -9.46 -13.48
N ILE A 213 -4.82 -8.98 -12.38
CA ILE A 213 -5.49 -7.98 -11.56
C ILE A 213 -5.64 -6.61 -12.24
N GLY A 214 -4.65 -6.18 -13.00
CA GLY A 214 -4.66 -4.88 -13.71
C GLY A 214 -5.37 -4.91 -15.07
N GLN A 215 -5.83 -6.07 -15.54
CA GLN A 215 -6.33 -6.22 -16.92
C GLN A 215 -7.57 -5.35 -17.20
N HIS A 216 -8.41 -5.15 -16.19
CA HIS A 216 -9.60 -4.30 -16.27
C HIS A 216 -9.37 -2.89 -15.71
N LYS A 217 -8.11 -2.44 -15.67
CA LYS A 217 -7.70 -1.11 -15.22
C LYS A 217 -8.24 -0.78 -13.81
N ASN A 218 -9.02 0.28 -13.68
CA ASN A 218 -9.65 0.77 -12.47
C ASN A 218 -10.86 -0.09 -12.00
N HIS A 219 -11.32 -1.05 -12.82
CA HIS A 219 -12.38 -2.02 -12.48
C HIS A 219 -11.81 -3.41 -12.13
N PHE A 220 -10.67 -3.45 -11.45
CA PHE A 220 -10.04 -4.70 -11.02
C PHE A 220 -10.89 -5.45 -9.98
N ASN A 221 -10.72 -6.77 -9.90
CA ASN A 221 -11.33 -7.58 -8.85
C ASN A 221 -10.71 -7.22 -7.49
N VAL A 222 -11.47 -6.49 -6.68
CA VAL A 222 -11.05 -6.01 -5.36
C VAL A 222 -10.73 -7.17 -4.41
N ASP A 223 -11.46 -8.30 -4.46
CA ASP A 223 -11.15 -9.41 -3.57
C ASP A 223 -9.81 -10.05 -3.96
N ASP A 224 -9.58 -10.33 -5.25
CA ASP A 224 -8.27 -10.82 -5.71
C ASP A 224 -7.13 -9.87 -5.29
N PHE A 225 -7.39 -8.55 -5.32
CA PHE A 225 -6.45 -7.51 -4.87
C PHE A 225 -6.14 -7.59 -3.39
N LEU A 226 -7.19 -7.58 -2.56
CA LEU A 226 -7.06 -7.56 -1.12
C LEU A 226 -6.30 -8.78 -0.66
N TRP A 227 -6.70 -9.95 -1.13
CA TRP A 227 -6.14 -11.21 -0.68
C TRP A 227 -4.81 -11.56 -1.34
N THR A 228 -4.33 -10.73 -2.28
CA THR A 228 -3.24 -11.10 -3.20
C THR A 228 -3.45 -12.51 -3.76
N ARG A 229 -4.71 -12.80 -4.10
CA ARG A 229 -5.17 -14.06 -4.68
C ARG A 229 -5.43 -13.85 -6.17
N GLY A 230 -5.37 -14.94 -6.93
CA GLY A 230 -5.51 -14.91 -8.38
C GLY A 230 -4.22 -15.25 -9.10
N GLN A 231 -4.31 -15.45 -10.41
CA GLN A 231 -3.12 -15.66 -11.22
C GLN A 231 -2.21 -14.43 -11.08
N GLY A 232 -0.91 -14.66 -10.90
CA GLY A 232 0.08 -13.58 -10.83
C GLY A 232 0.63 -13.32 -9.45
N PHE A 233 -0.05 -13.73 -8.37
CA PHE A 233 0.52 -13.71 -7.03
C PHE A 233 0.89 -15.13 -6.60
N TYR A 234 2.10 -15.28 -6.06
CA TYR A 234 2.56 -16.55 -5.50
C TYR A 234 3.11 -16.32 -4.10
N HIS A 235 2.48 -16.94 -3.12
CA HIS A 235 2.89 -16.90 -1.73
C HIS A 235 3.98 -17.94 -1.51
N ILE A 236 5.16 -17.47 -1.16
CA ILE A 236 6.34 -18.28 -0.96
C ILE A 236 6.35 -18.70 0.51
N THR A 237 6.31 -20.00 0.79
CA THR A 237 6.43 -20.50 2.15
C THR A 237 7.82 -20.17 2.72
N PRO A 238 7.99 -20.09 4.05
CA PRO A 238 9.31 -19.89 4.66
C PRO A 238 10.36 -20.94 4.25
N LYS A 239 9.92 -22.18 3.95
CA LYS A 239 10.80 -23.25 3.47
C LYS A 239 11.26 -22.99 2.03
N GLU A 240 10.34 -22.65 1.13
CA GLU A 240 10.65 -22.29 -0.25
C GLU A 240 11.55 -21.07 -0.29
N MET A 241 11.26 -20.05 0.52
CA MET A 241 12.07 -18.84 0.58
C MET A 241 13.52 -19.14 0.99
N LYS A 242 13.72 -20.00 2.00
CA LYS A 242 15.08 -20.46 2.40
C LYS A 242 15.81 -21.16 1.27
N THR A 243 15.13 -22.00 0.49
CA THR A 243 15.71 -22.67 -0.68
C THR A 243 16.05 -21.68 -1.78
N SER A 244 15.12 -20.76 -2.07
CA SER A 244 15.30 -19.71 -3.05
C SER A 244 16.48 -18.81 -2.72
N ILE A 245 16.65 -18.42 -1.45
CA ILE A 245 17.78 -17.58 -1.00
C ILE A 245 19.11 -18.26 -1.32
N LYS A 246 19.23 -19.57 -1.06
CA LYS A 246 20.44 -20.34 -1.39
C LYS A 246 20.72 -20.39 -2.90
N SER A 247 19.67 -20.45 -3.71
CA SER A 247 19.79 -20.54 -5.18
C SER A 247 19.87 -19.19 -5.89
N GLY A 248 19.54 -18.09 -5.22
CA GLY A 248 19.37 -16.75 -5.81
C GLY A 248 18.20 -16.64 -6.80
N LYS A 249 17.29 -17.63 -6.84
CA LYS A 249 16.22 -17.74 -7.83
C LYS A 249 14.88 -18.14 -7.21
N ILE A 250 13.80 -17.55 -7.72
CA ILE A 250 12.42 -17.98 -7.46
C ILE A 250 11.75 -18.27 -8.79
N GLN A 251 11.05 -19.40 -8.87
CA GLN A 251 10.30 -19.76 -10.06
C GLN A 251 8.81 -19.54 -9.82
N CYS A 252 8.11 -18.86 -10.75
CA CYS A 252 6.67 -18.77 -10.70
C CYS A 252 6.06 -20.17 -10.95
N PRO A 253 5.18 -20.67 -10.08
CA PRO A 253 4.61 -22.02 -10.23
C PRO A 253 3.72 -22.14 -11.48
N ASN A 254 3.10 -21.04 -11.92
CA ASN A 254 2.16 -21.01 -13.04
C ASN A 254 2.87 -20.97 -14.40
N CYS A 255 3.62 -19.90 -14.71
CA CYS A 255 4.25 -19.73 -16.02
C CYS A 255 5.71 -20.23 -16.11
N LYS A 256 6.26 -20.77 -15.02
CA LYS A 256 7.65 -21.26 -14.92
C LYS A 256 8.74 -20.20 -15.14
N ALA A 257 8.39 -18.92 -15.26
CA ALA A 257 9.35 -17.82 -15.32
C ALA A 257 10.26 -17.83 -14.07
N ILE A 258 11.56 -17.65 -14.30
CA ILE A 258 12.59 -17.63 -13.27
C ILE A 258 12.94 -16.18 -12.99
N TYR A 259 12.81 -15.79 -11.73
CA TYR A 259 13.17 -14.47 -11.22
C TYR A 259 14.47 -14.59 -10.44
N GLN A 260 15.45 -13.80 -10.83
CA GLN A 260 16.65 -13.60 -10.02
C GLN A 260 16.36 -12.54 -8.98
N PHE A 261 16.95 -12.69 -7.80
CA PHE A 261 16.82 -11.70 -6.76
C PHE A 261 18.10 -11.61 -5.95
N LYS A 262 18.31 -10.44 -5.35
CA LYS A 262 19.39 -10.20 -4.40
C LYS A 262 18.83 -9.63 -3.11
N GLU A 263 19.56 -9.82 -2.01
CA GLU A 263 19.27 -9.06 -0.80
C GLU A 263 19.47 -7.56 -1.10
N ALA A 264 18.54 -6.74 -0.62
CA ALA A 264 18.63 -5.30 -0.74
C ALA A 264 19.88 -4.80 -0.01
N VAL A 265 20.59 -3.86 -0.63
CA VAL A 265 21.77 -3.21 -0.03
C VAL A 265 21.39 -2.52 1.28
N TYR A 266 20.21 -1.90 1.31
CA TYR A 266 19.66 -1.25 2.49
C TYR A 266 18.62 -2.14 3.15
N PRO A 267 18.83 -2.56 4.41
CA PRO A 267 17.85 -3.35 5.12
C PRO A 267 16.62 -2.50 5.45
N HIS A 268 15.44 -3.11 5.34
CA HIS A 268 14.23 -2.53 5.90
C HIS A 268 14.12 -2.88 7.38
N TYR A 269 13.45 -2.02 8.12
CA TYR A 269 13.22 -2.23 9.54
C TYR A 269 11.73 -2.24 9.83
N GLN A 270 11.31 -3.18 10.66
CA GLN A 270 10.02 -3.17 11.31
C GLN A 270 10.16 -2.47 12.66
N TRP A 271 9.37 -1.41 12.83
CA TRP A 271 9.23 -0.77 14.13
C TRP A 271 8.37 -1.65 15.03
N MET A 272 8.87 -1.90 16.24
CA MET A 272 8.14 -2.59 17.29
C MET A 272 7.54 -1.56 18.23
N PRO A 273 6.25 -1.67 18.57
CA PRO A 273 5.61 -0.69 19.44
C PRO A 273 6.26 -0.70 20.83
N LEU A 274 6.20 0.45 21.50
CA LEU A 274 6.64 0.57 22.89
C LEU A 274 5.46 0.26 23.81
N ARG A 275 5.66 -0.61 24.80
CA ARG A 275 4.70 -0.87 25.88
C ARG A 275 5.29 -0.41 27.21
N MET A 276 4.64 0.57 27.83
CA MET A 276 5.13 1.23 29.05
C MET A 276 6.59 1.71 28.93
N GLY A 277 6.92 2.33 27.79
CA GLY A 277 8.26 2.84 27.51
C GLY A 277 9.32 1.78 27.15
N ARG A 278 8.95 0.50 27.07
CA ARG A 278 9.87 -0.59 26.70
C ARG A 278 9.54 -1.15 25.32
N PRO A 279 10.53 -1.46 24.46
CA PRO A 279 10.25 -2.08 23.18
C PRO A 279 9.71 -3.49 23.34
N THR A 280 8.83 -3.87 22.42
CA THR A 280 8.16 -5.19 22.40
C THR A 280 8.77 -6.18 21.41
N GLY A 281 9.87 -5.80 20.74
CA GLY A 281 10.57 -6.68 19.80
C GLY A 281 11.25 -7.86 20.47
N PRO A 282 11.69 -8.86 19.66
CA PRO A 282 12.65 -9.86 20.08
C PRO A 282 13.82 -9.19 20.79
N ASP A 283 14.22 -9.77 21.92
CA ASP A 283 15.31 -9.29 22.76
C ASP A 283 15.13 -7.84 23.28
N GLY A 284 13.89 -7.33 23.30
CA GLY A 284 13.59 -5.98 23.77
C GLY A 284 14.00 -4.90 22.77
N THR A 285 14.07 -5.21 21.47
CA THR A 285 14.43 -4.26 20.41
C THR A 285 13.22 -3.43 19.93
N SER A 286 13.45 -2.18 19.55
CA SER A 286 12.45 -1.30 18.91
C SER A 286 12.43 -1.40 17.39
N LEU A 287 13.46 -2.04 16.82
CA LEU A 287 13.68 -2.17 15.39
C LEU A 287 14.13 -3.60 15.07
N ILE A 288 13.37 -4.29 14.23
CA ILE A 288 13.74 -5.60 13.70
C ILE A 288 14.17 -5.42 12.25
N LYS A 289 15.37 -5.88 11.89
CA LYS A 289 15.79 -5.93 10.49
C LYS A 289 14.94 -6.96 9.74
N LEU A 290 14.29 -6.53 8.65
CA LEU A 290 13.56 -7.37 7.73
C LEU A 290 14.46 -7.71 6.53
N PRO A 291 14.75 -9.01 6.29
CA PRO A 291 15.38 -9.44 5.06
C PRO A 291 14.54 -8.96 3.88
N THR A 292 15.15 -8.16 3.03
CA THR A 292 14.48 -7.52 1.90
C THR A 292 15.12 -8.03 0.63
N TYR A 293 14.31 -8.56 -0.29
CA TYR A 293 14.79 -9.15 -1.53
C TYR A 293 14.19 -8.42 -2.70
N ILE A 294 15.06 -7.97 -3.61
CA ILE A 294 14.66 -7.18 -4.78
C ILE A 294 14.85 -8.06 -6.01
N ARG A 295 13.83 -8.12 -6.86
CA ARG A 295 13.92 -8.75 -8.17
C ARG A 295 14.91 -7.98 -9.05
N LEU A 296 15.81 -8.72 -9.70
CA LEU A 296 16.75 -8.20 -10.71
C LEU A 296 16.12 -8.11 -12.10
#